data_AF-A0A349GS99-F1
#
_entry.id   AF-A0A349GS99-F1
#
_cell.length_a   1.000
_cell.length_b   1.000
_cell.length_c   1.000
_cell.angle_alpha   90.00
_cell.angle_beta   90.00
_cell.angle_gamma   90.00
#
_symmetry.space_group_name_H-M   'P 1'
#
loop_
_entity.id
_entity.type
_entity.pdbx_description
1 polymer ?
#
loop_
_entity_poly.entity_id
_entity_poly.type
_entity_poly.pdbx_seq_one_letter_code
_entity_poly.pdbx_strand_id
1 'polypeptide(L)'
;FELCKMKRFGNLAKQISEYMSKTNFYTSEYFLPSDDYKRLQGAFINIEMRDIMENATFIKDYLKENCKRDDIHESIVKWIWQQEIVQLETLKSRDIFMKKGQCLIHGDLHTSNVLISKDKLKVIDMEYTFMGPFSADMGYLLANFIFTYSASIIRKDCNDIEKLSYANYILETIEEIFNCYSKNFRLCWEKDVKAIYRKVPSFLKNIEKNFLFEVMGIMASAAICRISGDTELTDLSCIDDPLNKNQARILIMLICHQVFKERENYKEIKDLIKTIENTKNIFLSSNNI
;
A
#
# COMPACT_ATOMS: atom_id res chain seq x y z
N PHE A 1 -14.60 -6.28 -9.74
CA PHE A 1 -13.79 -6.48 -8.52
C PHE A 1 -14.69 -6.68 -7.31
N GLU A 2 -14.34 -7.58 -6.39
CA GLU A 2 -15.25 -7.97 -5.31
C GLU A 2 -15.36 -6.91 -4.20
N LEU A 3 -14.30 -6.15 -3.93
CA LEU A 3 -14.34 -5.04 -2.96
C LEU A 3 -15.24 -3.89 -3.44
N CYS A 4 -15.22 -3.55 -4.74
CA CYS A 4 -16.14 -2.56 -5.32
C CYS A 4 -17.62 -2.94 -5.13
N LYS A 5 -17.91 -4.25 -5.09
CA LYS A 5 -19.25 -4.80 -4.82
C LYS A 5 -19.58 -4.90 -3.33
N MET A 6 -18.81 -4.25 -2.47
CA MET A 6 -18.95 -4.27 -1.00
C MET A 6 -18.88 -5.67 -0.38
N LYS A 7 -18.23 -6.63 -1.04
CA LYS A 7 -18.05 -7.96 -0.45
C LYS A 7 -17.04 -7.92 0.68
N ARG A 8 -17.32 -8.71 1.72
CA ARG A 8 -16.51 -8.85 2.93
C ARG A 8 -15.85 -10.23 2.96
N PHE A 9 -14.59 -10.26 3.36
CA PHE A 9 -13.77 -11.46 3.42
C PHE A 9 -13.08 -11.56 4.77
N GLY A 10 -13.69 -12.29 5.71
CA GLY A 10 -13.19 -12.39 7.09
C GLY A 10 -11.82 -13.07 7.24
N ASN A 11 -11.36 -13.83 6.23
CA ASN A 11 -10.04 -14.46 6.24
C ASN A 11 -8.98 -13.68 5.44
N LEU A 12 -9.34 -12.58 4.78
CA LEU A 12 -8.44 -11.86 3.89
C LEU A 12 -7.20 -11.38 4.64
N ALA A 13 -7.38 -10.66 5.74
CA ALA A 13 -6.28 -10.08 6.50
C ALA A 13 -5.31 -11.15 7.03
N LYS A 14 -5.86 -12.23 7.60
CA LYS A 14 -5.08 -13.37 8.09
C LYS A 14 -4.26 -14.04 6.99
N GLN A 15 -4.88 -14.37 5.84
CA GLN A 15 -4.20 -15.13 4.79
C GLN A 15 -3.16 -14.30 4.03
N ILE A 16 -3.47 -13.04 3.69
CA ILE A 16 -2.52 -12.20 2.95
C ILE A 16 -1.32 -11.81 3.82
N SER A 17 -1.55 -11.54 5.10
CA SER A 17 -0.47 -11.21 6.03
C SER A 17 0.41 -12.41 6.36
N GLU A 18 -0.16 -13.63 6.45
CA GLU A 18 0.61 -14.87 6.58
C GLU A 18 1.50 -15.10 5.35
N TYR A 19 0.96 -14.91 4.14
CA TYR A 19 1.74 -14.95 2.91
C TYR A 19 2.92 -13.95 2.98
N MET A 20 2.63 -12.65 3.12
CA MET A 20 3.65 -11.59 3.08
C MET A 20 4.72 -11.78 4.16
N SER A 21 4.31 -12.07 5.40
CA SER A 21 5.28 -12.20 6.52
C SER A 21 6.21 -13.39 6.34
N LYS A 22 5.71 -14.52 5.83
CA LYS A 22 6.52 -15.71 5.59
C LYS A 22 7.43 -15.54 4.38
N THR A 23 6.93 -15.03 3.26
CA THR A 23 7.77 -14.75 2.08
C THR A 23 8.88 -13.78 2.45
N ASN A 24 8.55 -12.70 3.14
CA ASN A 24 9.52 -11.71 3.59
C ASN A 24 10.57 -12.31 4.52
N PHE A 25 10.17 -13.01 5.58
CA PHE A 25 11.11 -13.52 6.57
C PHE A 25 12.02 -14.61 6.00
N TYR A 26 11.45 -15.64 5.37
CA TYR A 26 12.21 -16.81 4.92
C TYR A 26 13.06 -16.56 3.65
N THR A 27 12.90 -15.40 3.00
CA THR A 27 13.80 -14.97 1.91
C THR A 27 14.76 -13.86 2.33
N SER A 28 14.78 -13.51 3.62
CA SER A 28 15.71 -12.51 4.16
C SER A 28 17.02 -13.12 4.65
N GLU A 29 18.05 -12.29 4.78
CA GLU A 29 19.32 -12.69 5.40
C GLU A 29 19.17 -13.03 6.89
N TYR A 30 18.05 -12.70 7.54
CA TYR A 30 17.78 -13.11 8.92
C TYR A 30 17.57 -14.62 9.06
N PHE A 31 17.15 -15.28 7.99
CA PHE A 31 16.97 -16.73 7.89
C PHE A 31 18.00 -17.38 6.96
N LEU A 32 18.07 -16.93 5.70
CA LEU A 32 18.88 -17.58 4.67
C LEU A 32 20.38 -17.49 4.96
N PRO A 33 21.18 -18.54 4.68
CA PRO A 33 22.64 -18.43 4.56
C PRO A 33 23.06 -17.26 3.66
N SER A 34 24.20 -16.63 3.96
CA SER A 34 24.59 -15.37 3.30
C SER A 34 24.98 -15.57 1.82
N ASP A 35 25.37 -16.78 1.43
CA ASP A 35 25.59 -17.17 0.03
C ASP A 35 24.27 -17.41 -0.71
N ASP A 36 23.32 -18.14 -0.10
CA ASP A 36 21.97 -18.32 -0.66
C ASP A 36 21.25 -16.99 -0.88
N TYR A 37 21.34 -16.09 0.11
CA TYR A 37 20.78 -14.73 0.01
C TYR A 37 21.35 -13.94 -1.18
N LYS A 38 22.68 -13.98 -1.37
CA LYS A 38 23.34 -13.30 -2.51
C LYS A 38 23.02 -13.97 -3.84
N ARG A 39 22.89 -15.30 -3.88
CA ARG A 39 22.43 -16.02 -5.07
C ARG A 39 21.00 -15.63 -5.43
N LEU A 40 20.11 -15.48 -4.45
CA LEU A 40 18.76 -15.00 -4.65
C LEU A 40 18.73 -13.57 -5.21
N GLN A 41 19.56 -12.68 -4.66
CA GLN A 41 19.76 -11.33 -5.22
C GLN A 41 20.22 -11.34 -6.68
N GLY A 42 21.19 -12.19 -7.03
CA GLY A 42 21.66 -12.32 -8.41
C GLY A 42 20.63 -12.91 -9.36
N ALA A 43 19.83 -13.87 -8.90
CA ALA A 43 18.79 -14.51 -9.72
C ALA A 43 17.60 -13.60 -10.00
N PHE A 44 17.30 -12.66 -9.09
CA PHE A 44 16.15 -11.77 -9.16
C PHE A 44 16.54 -10.28 -9.29
N ILE A 45 17.56 -9.98 -10.11
CA ILE A 45 17.87 -8.59 -10.47
C ILE A 45 16.68 -7.94 -11.18
N ASN A 46 16.02 -8.71 -12.07
CA ASN A 46 14.77 -8.38 -12.77
C ASN A 46 14.73 -6.95 -13.36
N ILE A 47 15.76 -6.60 -14.15
CA ILE A 47 16.08 -5.21 -14.56
C ILE A 47 14.88 -4.48 -15.16
N GLU A 48 14.20 -5.09 -16.14
CA GLU A 48 13.14 -4.44 -16.92
C GLU A 48 11.88 -4.20 -16.09
N MET A 49 11.40 -5.22 -15.38
CA MET A 49 10.21 -5.08 -14.53
C MET A 49 10.49 -4.17 -13.33
N ARG A 50 11.70 -4.21 -12.80
CA ARG A 50 12.12 -3.36 -11.69
C ARG A 50 12.14 -1.89 -12.10
N ASP A 51 12.64 -1.54 -13.29
CA ASP A 51 12.60 -0.16 -13.79
C ASP A 51 11.16 0.38 -13.86
N ILE A 52 10.22 -0.44 -14.32
CA ILE A 52 8.79 -0.08 -14.32
C ILE A 52 8.33 0.26 -12.90
N MET A 53 8.58 -0.60 -11.91
CA MET A 53 8.08 -0.35 -10.55
C MET A 53 8.79 0.78 -9.83
N GLU A 54 10.09 0.98 -10.06
CA GLU A 54 10.89 2.08 -9.50
C GLU A 54 10.44 3.45 -10.01
N ASN A 55 9.86 3.50 -11.20
CA ASN A 55 9.45 4.75 -11.83
C ASN A 55 7.93 4.94 -11.76
N ALA A 56 7.11 3.94 -12.09
CA ALA A 56 5.65 4.03 -12.06
C ALA A 56 5.07 4.27 -10.64
N THR A 57 5.77 3.81 -9.61
CA THR A 57 5.32 3.96 -8.21
C THR A 57 5.69 5.32 -7.61
N PHE A 58 6.71 5.99 -8.15
CA PHE A 58 7.35 7.13 -7.48
C PHE A 58 7.58 8.36 -8.36
N ILE A 59 7.44 8.25 -9.69
CA ILE A 59 7.68 9.35 -10.62
C ILE A 59 6.35 9.72 -11.27
N LYS A 60 6.00 11.01 -11.14
CA LYS A 60 4.84 11.58 -11.81
C LYS A 60 4.89 11.30 -13.31
N ASP A 61 3.76 10.87 -13.87
CA ASP A 61 3.56 10.76 -15.32
C ASP A 61 4.57 9.80 -16.02
N TYR A 62 5.18 8.83 -15.32
CA TYR A 62 6.14 7.89 -15.92
C TYR A 62 5.54 7.07 -17.08
N LEU A 63 4.35 6.50 -16.89
CA LEU A 63 3.65 5.68 -17.89
C LEU A 63 2.62 6.49 -18.69
N LYS A 64 2.88 7.78 -18.94
CA LYS A 64 1.91 8.67 -19.58
C LYS A 64 1.87 8.50 -21.10
N GLU A 65 1.25 7.42 -21.56
CA GLU A 65 0.85 7.28 -22.96
C GLU A 65 -0.65 7.52 -23.11
N ASN A 66 -1.03 8.75 -23.50
CA ASN A 66 -2.40 9.17 -23.84
C ASN A 66 -3.38 9.32 -22.66
N CYS A 67 -2.95 9.88 -21.53
CA CYS A 67 -3.83 10.18 -20.40
C CYS A 67 -5.03 11.03 -20.79
N LYS A 68 -6.23 10.49 -20.60
CA LYS A 68 -7.49 11.22 -20.76
C LYS A 68 -8.03 11.63 -19.39
N ARG A 69 -7.43 12.67 -18.80
CA ARG A 69 -7.97 13.33 -17.59
C ARG A 69 -8.96 14.41 -18.01
N ASP A 70 -10.04 14.54 -17.26
CA ASP A 70 -10.86 15.76 -17.32
C ASP A 70 -10.13 16.92 -16.61
N ASP A 71 -10.62 18.15 -16.81
CA ASP A 71 -9.99 19.36 -16.27
C ASP A 71 -9.90 19.37 -14.74
N ILE A 72 -10.84 18.73 -14.05
CA ILE A 72 -10.86 18.64 -12.59
C ILE A 72 -9.77 17.66 -12.14
N HIS A 73 -9.68 16.49 -12.77
CA HIS A 73 -8.65 15.49 -12.49
C HIS A 73 -7.25 16.04 -12.77
N GLU A 74 -7.05 16.77 -13.87
CA GLU A 74 -5.76 17.42 -14.15
C GLU A 74 -5.42 18.48 -13.09
N SER A 75 -6.40 19.25 -12.62
CA SER A 75 -6.21 20.22 -11.53
C SER A 75 -5.82 19.56 -10.21
N ILE A 76 -6.42 18.41 -9.88
CA ILE A 76 -6.09 17.61 -8.69
C ILE A 76 -4.64 17.11 -8.77
N VAL A 77 -4.25 16.54 -9.92
CA VAL A 77 -2.87 16.05 -10.14
C VAL A 77 -1.87 17.20 -10.11
N LYS A 78 -2.20 18.35 -10.71
CA LYS A 78 -1.34 19.53 -10.65
C LYS A 78 -1.14 20.01 -9.21
N TRP A 79 -2.20 20.10 -8.42
CA TRP A 79 -2.13 20.56 -7.04
C TRP A 79 -1.25 19.68 -6.15
N ILE A 80 -1.43 18.36 -6.20
CA ILE A 80 -0.69 17.45 -5.30
C ILE A 80 0.81 17.46 -5.60
N TRP A 81 1.19 17.49 -6.88
CA TRP A 81 2.59 17.48 -7.29
C TRP A 81 3.29 18.84 -7.14
N GLN A 82 2.54 19.92 -6.88
CA GLN A 82 3.11 21.21 -6.47
C GLN A 82 3.49 21.25 -4.98
N GLN A 83 3.05 20.28 -4.17
CA GLN A 83 3.40 20.24 -2.76
C GLN A 83 4.83 19.73 -2.58
N GLU A 84 5.71 20.56 -2.02
CA GLU A 84 7.11 20.19 -1.76
C GLU A 84 7.22 18.92 -0.90
N ILE A 85 6.35 18.77 0.11
CA ILE A 85 6.32 17.57 0.95
C ILE A 85 6.03 16.29 0.15
N VAL A 86 5.17 16.37 -0.88
CA VAL A 86 4.87 15.20 -1.74
C VAL A 86 6.08 14.84 -2.57
N GLN A 87 6.75 15.83 -3.16
CA GLN A 87 7.96 15.59 -3.96
C GLN A 87 9.07 14.97 -3.11
N LEU A 88 9.33 15.54 -1.93
CA LEU A 88 10.35 15.06 -1.01
C LEU A 88 10.06 13.63 -0.53
N GLU A 89 8.87 13.38 0.00
CA GLU A 89 8.53 12.10 0.61
C GLU A 89 8.45 10.97 -0.42
N THR A 90 8.01 11.28 -1.64
CA THR A 90 8.02 10.32 -2.75
C THR A 90 9.45 9.94 -3.14
N LEU A 91 10.37 10.91 -3.23
CA LEU A 91 11.79 10.63 -3.51
C LEU A 91 12.47 9.86 -2.38
N LYS A 92 12.18 10.16 -1.11
CA LYS A 92 12.67 9.37 0.04
C LYS A 92 12.19 7.91 -0.06
N SER A 93 10.93 7.71 -0.38
CA SER A 93 10.35 6.37 -0.53
C SER A 93 10.92 5.62 -1.73
N ARG A 94 11.18 6.31 -2.85
CA ARG A 94 11.91 5.75 -3.99
C ARG A 94 13.31 5.31 -3.61
N ASP A 95 14.05 6.15 -2.88
CA ASP A 95 15.42 5.85 -2.44
C ASP A 95 15.47 4.55 -1.61
N ILE A 96 14.50 4.38 -0.72
CA ILE A 96 14.31 3.15 0.06
C ILE A 96 14.05 1.96 -0.87
N PHE A 97 13.09 2.07 -1.77
CA PHE A 97 12.70 0.99 -2.68
C PHE A 97 13.85 0.52 -3.58
N MET A 98 14.64 1.46 -4.11
CA MET A 98 15.78 1.15 -5.00
C MET A 98 16.97 0.54 -4.26
N LYS A 99 17.23 0.93 -3.00
CA LYS A 99 18.46 0.55 -2.29
C LYS A 99 18.29 -0.65 -1.36
N LYS A 100 17.10 -0.82 -0.77
CA LYS A 100 16.90 -1.88 0.23
C LYS A 100 16.48 -3.18 -0.45
N GLY A 101 17.43 -4.09 -0.62
CA GLY A 101 17.12 -5.51 -0.79
C GLY A 101 17.10 -6.16 0.59
N GLN A 102 15.93 -6.51 1.10
CA GLN A 102 15.74 -7.16 2.40
C GLN A 102 15.13 -8.56 2.25
N CYS A 103 14.26 -8.74 1.27
CA CYS A 103 13.59 -10.00 0.97
C CYS A 103 13.16 -10.06 -0.50
N LEU A 104 12.72 -11.23 -0.93
CA LEU A 104 12.08 -11.41 -2.23
C LEU A 104 10.64 -10.93 -2.13
N ILE A 105 10.32 -9.82 -2.79
CA ILE A 105 8.98 -9.23 -2.79
C ILE A 105 8.19 -9.68 -4.02
N HIS A 106 6.87 -9.59 -3.96
CA HIS A 106 6.00 -9.73 -5.12
C HIS A 106 6.28 -8.62 -6.15
N GLY A 107 6.52 -7.39 -5.68
CA GLY A 107 6.84 -6.25 -6.53
C GLY A 107 5.62 -5.46 -6.96
N ASP A 108 4.51 -6.14 -7.31
CA ASP A 108 3.23 -5.51 -7.69
C ASP A 108 2.01 -6.10 -6.95
N LEU A 109 2.07 -6.17 -5.61
CA LEU A 109 0.98 -6.77 -4.82
C LEU A 109 -0.20 -5.80 -4.64
N HIS A 110 -1.14 -5.80 -5.57
CA HIS A 110 -2.43 -5.11 -5.45
C HIS A 110 -3.60 -6.08 -5.37
N THR A 111 -4.82 -5.56 -5.15
CA THR A 111 -6.03 -6.35 -4.95
C THR A 111 -6.40 -7.23 -6.15
N SER A 112 -5.91 -6.92 -7.37
CA SER A 112 -6.10 -7.73 -8.58
C SER A 112 -5.22 -8.96 -8.65
N ASN A 113 -4.07 -8.91 -7.97
CA ASN A 113 -3.14 -10.03 -7.87
C ASN A 113 -3.47 -10.96 -6.69
N VAL A 114 -4.67 -10.81 -6.13
CA VAL A 114 -5.20 -11.62 -5.04
C VAL A 114 -6.54 -12.25 -5.46
N LEU A 115 -6.52 -13.55 -5.74
CA LEU A 115 -7.72 -14.34 -5.94
C LEU A 115 -8.24 -14.80 -4.58
N ILE A 116 -9.52 -14.54 -4.29
CA ILE A 116 -10.11 -14.85 -2.99
C ILE A 116 -11.49 -15.52 -3.10
N SER A 117 -11.72 -16.44 -2.17
CA SER A 117 -13.01 -17.09 -1.90
C SER A 117 -13.32 -16.97 -0.40
N LYS A 118 -14.36 -17.64 0.10
CA LYS A 118 -14.72 -17.59 1.52
C LYS A 118 -13.59 -18.11 2.44
N ASP A 119 -12.87 -19.12 1.99
CA ASP A 119 -11.91 -19.90 2.78
C ASP A 119 -10.48 -19.92 2.21
N LYS A 120 -10.27 -19.49 0.95
CA LYS A 120 -8.96 -19.56 0.28
C LYS A 120 -8.57 -18.23 -0.34
N LEU A 121 -7.27 -17.94 -0.27
CA LEU A 121 -6.58 -16.85 -0.92
C LEU A 121 -5.41 -17.40 -1.74
N LYS A 122 -5.22 -16.89 -2.96
CA LYS A 122 -4.07 -17.16 -3.82
C LYS A 122 -3.52 -15.84 -4.34
N VAL A 123 -2.21 -15.67 -4.19
CA VAL A 123 -1.46 -14.57 -4.81
C VAL A 123 -0.95 -15.06 -6.15
N ILE A 124 -1.07 -14.23 -7.19
CA ILE A 124 -0.72 -14.54 -8.59
C ILE A 124 0.11 -13.39 -9.16
N ASP A 125 0.68 -13.59 -10.35
CA ASP A 125 1.31 -12.51 -11.15
C ASP A 125 2.59 -11.90 -10.54
N MET A 126 3.52 -12.76 -10.16
CA MET A 126 4.80 -12.40 -9.54
C MET A 126 5.87 -11.99 -10.58
N GLU A 127 5.49 -11.34 -11.68
CA GLU A 127 6.43 -10.97 -12.76
C GLU A 127 7.39 -9.83 -12.33
N TYR A 128 6.97 -8.99 -11.40
CA TYR A 128 7.76 -7.87 -10.85
C TYR A 128 8.67 -8.27 -9.68
N THR A 129 8.84 -9.56 -9.40
CA THR A 129 9.59 -10.01 -8.23
C THR A 129 11.06 -9.63 -8.32
N PHE A 130 11.57 -8.97 -7.27
CA PHE A 130 12.98 -8.68 -7.06
C PHE A 130 13.31 -8.65 -5.56
N MET A 131 14.58 -8.49 -5.22
CA MET A 131 15.00 -8.29 -3.83
C MET A 131 14.75 -6.84 -3.39
N GLY A 132 13.66 -6.61 -2.67
CA GLY A 132 13.17 -5.29 -2.27
C GLY A 132 12.99 -5.14 -0.75
N PRO A 133 12.45 -3.99 -0.29
CA PRO A 133 12.23 -3.75 1.13
C PRO A 133 11.02 -4.54 1.63
N PHE A 134 11.02 -4.94 2.89
CA PHE A 134 9.89 -5.65 3.51
C PHE A 134 8.55 -4.91 3.32
N SER A 135 8.63 -3.58 3.29
CA SER A 135 7.51 -2.65 3.22
C SER A 135 6.85 -2.52 1.84
N ALA A 136 7.49 -2.99 0.76
CA ALA A 136 7.03 -2.77 -0.62
C ALA A 136 5.62 -3.33 -0.87
N ASP A 137 5.46 -4.64 -0.72
CA ASP A 137 4.20 -5.33 -1.02
C ASP A 137 3.06 -4.84 -0.14
N MET A 138 3.32 -4.59 1.15
CA MET A 138 2.30 -4.07 2.05
C MET A 138 1.91 -2.63 1.69
N GLY A 139 2.88 -1.75 1.43
CA GLY A 139 2.59 -0.38 1.03
C GLY A 139 1.73 -0.34 -0.23
N TYR A 140 2.13 -1.10 -1.25
CA TYR A 140 1.40 -1.18 -2.52
C TYR A 140 -0.01 -1.75 -2.35
N LEU A 141 -0.17 -2.80 -1.54
CA LEU A 141 -1.47 -3.38 -1.24
C LEU A 141 -2.39 -2.38 -0.51
N LEU A 142 -1.88 -1.70 0.52
CA LEU A 142 -2.66 -0.75 1.30
C LEU A 142 -3.13 0.45 0.47
N ALA A 143 -2.38 0.87 -0.57
CA ALA A 143 -2.82 1.92 -1.49
C ALA A 143 -4.18 1.58 -2.14
N ASN A 144 -4.39 0.31 -2.49
CA ASN A 144 -5.65 -0.16 -3.08
C ASN A 144 -6.80 -0.16 -2.07
N PHE A 145 -6.52 -0.44 -0.80
CA PHE A 145 -7.51 -0.28 0.27
C PHE A 145 -7.89 1.19 0.49
N ILE A 146 -6.96 2.14 0.33
CA ILE A 146 -7.28 3.58 0.36
C ILE A 146 -8.19 3.98 -0.81
N PHE A 147 -8.00 3.41 -2.00
CA PHE A 147 -8.90 3.63 -3.13
C PHE A 147 -10.30 3.10 -2.82
N THR A 148 -10.39 1.84 -2.36
CA THR A 148 -11.66 1.20 -2.01
C THR A 148 -12.37 1.97 -0.89
N TYR A 149 -11.65 2.39 0.15
CA TYR A 149 -12.20 3.22 1.23
C TYR A 149 -12.81 4.51 0.69
N SER A 150 -12.04 5.25 -0.11
CA SER A 150 -12.47 6.54 -0.63
C SER A 150 -13.66 6.41 -1.58
N ALA A 151 -13.67 5.38 -2.43
CA ALA A 151 -14.83 5.06 -3.25
C ALA A 151 -16.07 4.72 -2.39
N SER A 152 -15.89 3.99 -1.30
CA SER A 152 -16.98 3.61 -0.38
C SER A 152 -17.61 4.81 0.31
N ILE A 153 -16.84 5.87 0.60
CA ILE A 153 -17.37 7.10 1.19
C ILE A 153 -18.21 7.91 0.19
N ILE A 154 -17.83 7.90 -1.09
CA ILE A 154 -18.35 8.83 -2.10
C ILE A 154 -19.47 8.23 -2.96
N ARG A 155 -19.51 6.90 -3.11
CA ARG A 155 -20.53 6.19 -3.91
C ARG A 155 -21.96 6.60 -3.54
N LYS A 156 -22.86 6.54 -4.53
CA LYS A 156 -24.26 7.00 -4.41
C LYS A 156 -25.28 5.89 -4.68
N ASP A 157 -24.82 4.66 -4.91
CA ASP A 157 -25.63 3.49 -5.23
C ASP A 157 -26.02 2.64 -4.00
N CYS A 158 -25.72 3.13 -2.79
CA CYS A 158 -26.14 2.54 -1.51
C CYS A 158 -26.47 3.64 -0.49
N ASN A 159 -27.12 3.29 0.62
CA ASN A 159 -27.46 4.27 1.66
C ASN A 159 -26.25 4.62 2.56
N ASP A 160 -26.40 5.68 3.36
CA ASP A 160 -25.31 6.19 4.22
C ASP A 160 -24.87 5.21 5.32
N ILE A 161 -25.77 4.36 5.81
CA ILE A 161 -25.42 3.35 6.82
C ILE A 161 -24.55 2.26 6.18
N GLU A 162 -24.93 1.81 4.99
CA GLU A 162 -24.20 0.79 4.23
C GLU A 162 -22.80 1.29 3.84
N LYS A 163 -22.72 2.52 3.32
CA LYS A 163 -21.46 3.13 2.87
C LYS A 163 -20.46 3.26 4.03
N LEU A 164 -20.93 3.75 5.19
CA LEU A 164 -20.10 3.90 6.40
C LEU A 164 -19.72 2.56 7.01
N SER A 165 -20.64 1.60 7.05
CA SER A 165 -20.37 0.25 7.54
C SER A 165 -19.29 -0.45 6.72
N TYR A 166 -19.28 -0.26 5.40
CA TYR A 166 -18.25 -0.84 4.55
C TYR A 166 -16.93 -0.08 4.61
N ALA A 167 -16.96 1.24 4.69
CA ALA A 167 -15.74 2.04 4.91
C ALA A 167 -15.04 1.64 6.23
N ASN A 168 -15.79 1.41 7.31
CA ASN A 168 -15.23 0.92 8.57
C ASN A 168 -14.63 -0.48 8.43
N TYR A 169 -15.28 -1.38 7.69
CA TYR A 169 -14.71 -2.70 7.38
C TYR A 169 -13.36 -2.60 6.65
N ILE A 170 -13.22 -1.66 5.72
CA ILE A 170 -11.94 -1.42 5.04
C ILE A 170 -10.87 -0.96 6.03
N LEU A 171 -11.19 -0.02 6.93
CA LEU A 171 -10.24 0.43 7.96
C LEU A 171 -9.84 -0.69 8.93
N GLU A 172 -10.80 -1.48 9.40
CA GLU A 172 -10.57 -2.67 10.23
C GLU A 172 -9.67 -3.68 9.51
N THR A 173 -9.90 -3.88 8.20
CA THR A 173 -9.10 -4.79 7.37
C THR A 173 -7.66 -4.29 7.22
N ILE A 174 -7.43 -2.98 7.02
CA ILE A 174 -6.08 -2.38 6.98
C ILE A 174 -5.34 -2.63 8.30
N GLU A 175 -5.99 -2.34 9.43
CA GLU A 175 -5.43 -2.56 10.76
C GLU A 175 -5.10 -4.05 11.00
N GLU A 176 -6.02 -4.95 10.64
CA GLU A 176 -5.84 -6.38 10.81
C GLU A 176 -4.71 -6.93 9.94
N ILE A 177 -4.59 -6.52 8.67
CA ILE A 177 -3.48 -6.91 7.78
C ILE A 177 -2.13 -6.58 8.42
N PHE A 178 -1.97 -5.34 8.89
CA PHE A 178 -0.71 -4.86 9.46
C PHE A 178 -0.36 -5.60 10.76
N ASN A 179 -1.34 -5.75 11.65
CA ASN A 179 -1.16 -6.40 12.94
C ASN A 179 -0.88 -7.90 12.79
N CYS A 180 -1.61 -8.59 11.90
CA CYS A 180 -1.35 -10.00 11.62
C CYS A 180 0.02 -10.20 10.96
N TYR A 181 0.45 -9.30 10.06
CA TYR A 181 1.80 -9.38 9.47
C TYR A 181 2.86 -9.26 10.55
N SER A 182 2.76 -8.24 11.40
CA SER A 182 3.72 -7.99 12.48
C SER A 182 3.80 -9.18 13.43
N LYS A 183 2.63 -9.74 13.81
CA LYS A 183 2.56 -10.95 14.63
C LYS A 183 3.23 -12.15 13.95
N ASN A 184 2.90 -12.42 12.70
CA ASN A 184 3.42 -13.58 11.97
C ASN A 184 4.95 -13.45 11.72
N PHE A 185 5.42 -12.23 11.43
CA PHE A 185 6.86 -11.95 11.28
C PHE A 185 7.61 -12.18 12.60
N ARG A 186 7.06 -11.72 13.74
CA ARG A 186 7.60 -12.01 15.08
C ARG A 186 7.66 -13.50 15.37
N LEU A 187 6.62 -14.26 15.03
CA LEU A 187 6.61 -15.72 15.21
C LEU A 187 7.70 -16.41 14.38
N CYS A 188 7.89 -15.98 13.13
CA CYS A 188 8.99 -16.51 12.30
C CYS A 188 10.36 -16.13 12.89
N TRP A 189 10.50 -14.89 13.38
CA TRP A 189 11.71 -14.41 14.04
C TRP A 189 12.06 -15.21 15.30
N GLU A 190 11.12 -15.37 16.22
CA GLU A 190 11.32 -16.11 17.47
C GLU A 190 11.81 -17.54 17.18
N LYS A 191 11.15 -18.20 16.22
CA LYS A 191 11.43 -19.58 15.85
C LYS A 191 12.78 -19.73 15.14
N ASP A 192 12.99 -19.01 14.04
CA ASP A 192 13.98 -19.39 13.02
C ASP A 192 15.06 -18.31 12.77
N VAL A 193 15.08 -17.19 13.49
CA VAL A 193 16.12 -16.18 13.30
C VAL A 193 17.50 -16.71 13.68
N LYS A 194 18.53 -16.33 12.90
CA LYS A 194 19.92 -16.61 13.24
C LYS A 194 20.29 -16.09 14.63
N ALA A 195 21.13 -16.87 15.33
CA ALA A 195 21.53 -16.60 16.71
C ALA A 195 22.16 -15.22 16.93
N ILE A 196 22.85 -14.64 15.93
CA ILE A 196 23.46 -13.32 16.04
C ILE A 196 22.42 -12.21 16.27
N TYR A 197 21.28 -12.26 15.58
CA TYR A 197 20.22 -11.26 15.73
C TYR A 197 19.39 -11.51 16.98
N ARG A 198 19.17 -12.77 17.37
CA ARG A 198 18.42 -13.16 18.57
C ARG A 198 18.99 -12.53 19.86
N LYS A 199 20.29 -12.28 19.90
CA LYS A 199 20.99 -11.67 21.05
C LYS A 199 20.65 -10.21 21.30
N VAL A 200 20.03 -9.52 20.33
CA VAL A 200 19.74 -8.07 20.41
C VAL A 200 18.25 -7.82 20.16
N PRO A 201 17.36 -8.02 21.15
CA PRO A 201 15.91 -7.88 20.95
C PRO A 201 15.46 -6.49 20.47
N SER A 202 16.21 -5.44 20.79
CA SER A 202 15.94 -4.07 20.31
C SER A 202 16.09 -3.93 18.79
N PHE A 203 16.83 -4.83 18.13
CA PHE A 203 17.01 -4.80 16.69
C PHE A 203 15.69 -5.08 15.94
N LEU A 204 14.89 -6.03 16.41
CA LEU A 204 13.56 -6.28 15.83
C LEU A 204 12.64 -5.06 15.98
N LYS A 205 12.67 -4.39 17.14
CA LYS A 205 11.89 -3.15 17.35
C LYS A 205 12.29 -2.05 16.37
N ASN A 206 13.58 -1.94 16.04
CA ASN A 206 14.06 -1.00 15.02
C ASN A 206 13.57 -1.36 13.61
N ILE A 207 13.56 -2.66 13.26
CA ILE A 207 12.99 -3.14 11.99
C ILE A 207 11.51 -2.78 11.90
N GLU A 208 10.73 -3.03 12.94
CA GLU A 208 9.29 -2.75 12.98
C GLU A 208 8.97 -1.25 12.88
N LYS A 209 9.75 -0.41 13.56
CA LYS A 209 9.62 1.05 13.45
C LYS A 209 9.86 1.53 12.01
N ASN A 210 10.95 1.06 11.38
CA ASN A 210 11.26 1.42 10.00
C ASN A 210 10.21 0.87 9.03
N PHE A 211 9.74 -0.36 9.26
CA PHE A 211 8.71 -0.98 8.45
C PHE A 211 7.44 -0.13 8.40
N LEU A 212 6.94 0.35 9.55
CA LEU A 212 5.76 1.23 9.59
C LEU A 212 5.99 2.50 8.76
N PHE A 213 7.10 3.20 9.00
CA PHE A 213 7.45 4.44 8.28
C PHE A 213 7.53 4.24 6.75
N GLU A 214 8.14 3.15 6.32
CA GLU A 214 8.32 2.83 4.91
C GLU A 214 7.00 2.43 4.24
N VAL A 215 6.19 1.59 4.89
CA VAL A 215 4.86 1.17 4.38
C VAL A 215 4.00 2.40 4.09
N MET A 216 3.96 3.37 5.01
CA MET A 216 3.20 4.61 4.82
C MET A 216 3.67 5.39 3.60
N GLY A 217 4.98 5.46 3.39
CA GLY A 217 5.58 6.16 2.27
C GLY A 217 5.27 5.52 0.92
N ILE A 218 5.48 4.21 0.84
CA ILE A 218 5.23 3.44 -0.37
C ILE A 218 3.73 3.46 -0.70
N MET A 219 2.87 3.30 0.30
CA MET A 219 1.41 3.40 0.14
C MET A 219 0.99 4.74 -0.44
N ALA A 220 1.42 5.85 0.16
CA ALA A 220 1.04 7.19 -0.31
C ALA A 220 1.64 7.50 -1.70
N SER A 221 2.90 7.08 -1.95
CA SER A 221 3.55 7.26 -3.27
C SER A 221 2.81 6.49 -4.37
N ALA A 222 2.54 5.20 -4.13
CA ALA A 222 1.82 4.34 -5.05
C ALA A 222 0.42 4.90 -5.34
N ALA A 223 -0.30 5.35 -4.30
CA ALA A 223 -1.62 5.94 -4.44
C ALA A 223 -1.61 7.22 -5.29
N ILE A 224 -0.71 8.15 -5.01
CA ILE A 224 -0.59 9.42 -5.75
C ILE A 224 -0.23 9.15 -7.21
N CYS A 225 0.77 8.30 -7.47
CA CYS A 225 1.21 8.00 -8.83
C CYS A 225 0.13 7.26 -9.63
N ARG A 226 -0.57 6.30 -9.03
CA ARG A 226 -1.69 5.58 -9.66
C ARG A 226 -2.86 6.50 -10.03
N ILE A 227 -3.26 7.43 -9.15
CA ILE A 227 -4.29 8.42 -9.49
C ILE A 227 -3.79 9.41 -10.54
N SER A 228 -2.49 9.71 -10.53
CA SER A 228 -1.82 10.49 -11.57
C SER A 228 -1.51 9.67 -12.83
N GLY A 229 -1.97 8.43 -12.94
CA GLY A 229 -1.72 7.59 -14.10
C GLY A 229 -2.82 7.71 -15.16
N ASP A 230 -2.65 6.93 -16.22
CA ASP A 230 -3.55 6.90 -17.38
C ASP A 230 -4.53 5.73 -17.29
N THR A 231 -4.20 4.72 -16.48
CA THR A 231 -5.01 3.51 -16.29
C THR A 231 -6.18 3.81 -15.36
N GLU A 232 -7.40 3.49 -15.81
CA GLU A 232 -8.56 3.58 -14.94
C GLU A 232 -8.42 2.62 -13.74
N LEU A 233 -8.60 3.17 -12.53
CA LEU A 233 -8.53 2.39 -11.31
C LEU A 233 -9.83 1.60 -11.13
N THR A 234 -9.70 0.29 -11.18
CA THR A 234 -10.85 -0.60 -11.02
C THR A 234 -11.53 -0.40 -9.67
N ASP A 235 -10.81 -0.01 -8.62
CA ASP A 235 -11.36 0.29 -7.29
C ASP A 235 -12.37 1.46 -7.31
N LEU A 236 -12.24 2.39 -8.27
CA LEU A 236 -13.16 3.52 -8.47
C LEU A 236 -14.30 3.22 -9.45
N SER A 237 -14.35 2.01 -10.02
CA SER A 237 -15.36 1.62 -11.03
C SER A 237 -16.78 1.51 -10.47
N CYS A 238 -16.98 1.50 -9.15
CA CYS A 238 -18.32 1.56 -8.55
C CYS A 238 -18.90 2.99 -8.52
N ILE A 239 -18.19 3.99 -9.07
CA ILE A 239 -18.66 5.37 -9.18
C ILE A 239 -18.75 5.72 -10.66
N ASP A 240 -19.97 5.80 -11.19
CA ASP A 240 -20.21 6.14 -12.60
C ASP A 240 -20.06 7.64 -12.86
N ASP A 241 -20.59 8.47 -11.95
CA ASP A 241 -20.59 9.93 -12.08
C ASP A 241 -19.14 10.49 -12.03
N PRO A 242 -18.68 11.20 -13.08
CA PRO A 242 -17.33 11.74 -13.13
C PRO A 242 -16.98 12.74 -12.00
N LEU A 243 -17.95 13.53 -11.54
CA LEU A 243 -17.74 14.49 -10.47
C LEU A 243 -17.54 13.76 -9.13
N ASN A 244 -18.35 12.75 -8.84
CA ASN A 244 -18.16 11.89 -7.67
C ASN A 244 -16.83 11.11 -7.76
N LYS A 245 -16.44 10.64 -8.95
CA LYS A 245 -15.14 9.97 -9.14
C LYS A 245 -13.98 10.93 -8.83
N ASN A 246 -14.10 12.20 -9.21
CA ASN A 246 -13.15 13.25 -8.84
C ASN A 246 -13.15 13.58 -7.34
N GLN A 247 -14.29 13.55 -6.66
CA GLN A 247 -14.35 13.69 -5.20
C GLN A 247 -13.59 12.55 -4.50
N ALA A 248 -13.73 11.31 -4.98
CA ALA A 248 -12.96 10.18 -4.46
C ALA A 248 -11.45 10.38 -4.68
N ARG A 249 -11.03 10.85 -5.87
CA ARG A 249 -9.62 11.19 -6.16
C ARG A 249 -9.07 12.27 -5.22
N ILE A 250 -9.86 13.33 -4.95
CA ILE A 250 -9.47 14.38 -4.00
C ILE A 250 -9.25 13.79 -2.61
N LEU A 251 -10.19 12.98 -2.11
CA LEU A 251 -10.06 12.36 -0.80
C LEU A 251 -8.80 11.49 -0.69
N ILE A 252 -8.51 10.69 -1.73
CA ILE A 252 -7.27 9.88 -1.79
C ILE A 252 -6.03 10.77 -1.70
N MET A 253 -5.96 11.83 -2.51
CA MET A 253 -4.82 12.75 -2.53
C MET A 253 -4.64 13.46 -1.19
N LEU A 254 -5.72 13.89 -0.54
CA LEU A 254 -5.68 14.53 0.76
C LEU A 254 -5.20 13.57 1.85
N ILE A 255 -5.67 12.32 1.85
CA ILE A 255 -5.21 11.28 2.79
C ILE A 255 -3.69 11.09 2.62
N CYS A 256 -3.23 10.87 1.39
CA CYS A 256 -1.81 10.63 1.11
C CYS A 256 -0.94 11.84 1.50
N HIS A 257 -1.42 13.06 1.24
CA HIS A 257 -0.76 14.29 1.66
C HIS A 257 -0.62 14.37 3.20
N GLN A 258 -1.68 14.07 3.96
CA GLN A 258 -1.58 14.07 5.42
C GLN A 258 -0.69 12.94 5.95
N VAL A 259 -0.72 11.76 5.32
CA VAL A 259 0.19 10.66 5.66
C VAL A 259 1.64 11.09 5.50
N PHE A 260 2.00 11.75 4.39
CA PHE A 260 3.36 12.27 4.20
C PHE A 260 3.79 13.30 5.24
N LYS A 261 2.87 14.15 5.71
CA LYS A 261 3.17 15.11 6.77
C LYS A 261 3.39 14.45 8.13
N GLU A 262 2.67 13.38 8.43
CA GLU A 262 2.57 12.85 9.80
C GLU A 262 3.31 11.52 10.00
N ARG A 263 3.71 10.80 8.94
CA ARG A 263 4.26 9.44 9.04
C ARG A 263 5.51 9.31 9.91
N GLU A 264 6.30 10.36 10.07
CA GLU A 264 7.46 10.37 10.98
C GLU A 264 7.05 10.24 12.46
N ASN A 265 5.82 10.64 12.80
CA ASN A 265 5.27 10.62 14.14
C ASN A 265 4.46 9.36 14.46
N TYR A 266 4.18 8.52 13.45
CA TYR A 266 3.38 7.30 13.65
C TYR A 266 4.13 6.29 14.52
N LYS A 267 3.41 5.72 15.48
CA LYS A 267 3.88 4.70 16.41
C LYS A 267 3.22 3.36 16.16
N GLU A 268 2.01 3.36 15.62
CA GLU A 268 1.24 2.17 15.30
C GLU A 268 0.31 2.41 14.12
N ILE A 269 -0.25 1.33 13.54
CA ILE A 269 -1.15 1.42 12.38
C ILE A 269 -2.41 2.23 12.67
N LYS A 270 -2.83 2.34 13.94
CA LYS A 270 -3.97 3.18 14.34
C LYS A 270 -3.76 4.66 14.06
N ASP A 271 -2.51 5.14 14.02
CA ASP A 271 -2.22 6.51 13.64
C ASP A 271 -2.60 6.78 12.17
N LEU A 272 -2.41 5.79 11.28
CA LEU A 272 -2.91 5.86 9.90
C LEU A 272 -4.44 5.91 9.89
N ILE A 273 -5.12 5.02 10.62
CA ILE A 273 -6.59 4.98 10.67
C ILE A 273 -7.14 6.33 11.12
N LYS A 274 -6.60 6.89 12.20
CA LYS A 274 -6.95 8.23 12.68
C LYS A 274 -6.71 9.32 11.63
N THR A 275 -5.60 9.25 10.90
CA THR A 275 -5.29 10.20 9.83
C THR A 275 -6.32 10.13 8.69
N ILE A 276 -6.71 8.93 8.28
CA ILE A 276 -7.73 8.71 7.26
C ILE A 276 -9.08 9.26 7.72
N GLU A 277 -9.52 8.92 8.93
CA GLU A 277 -10.81 9.36 9.47
C GLU A 277 -10.88 10.87 9.66
N ASN A 278 -9.84 11.50 10.21
CA ASN A 278 -9.77 12.95 10.38
C ASN A 278 -9.81 13.65 9.02
N THR A 279 -9.06 13.16 8.05
CA THR A 279 -9.05 13.72 6.69
C THR A 279 -10.42 13.60 6.03
N LYS A 280 -11.07 12.43 6.12
CA LYS A 280 -12.44 12.21 5.64
C LYS A 280 -13.43 13.18 6.31
N ASN A 281 -13.38 13.33 7.63
CA ASN A 281 -14.30 14.21 8.35
C ASN A 281 -14.16 15.68 7.92
N ILE A 282 -12.93 16.18 7.75
CA ILE A 282 -12.67 17.54 7.25
C ILE A 282 -13.13 17.69 5.80
N PHE A 283 -12.89 16.67 4.97
CA PHE A 283 -13.30 16.67 3.57
C PHE A 283 -14.83 16.75 3.42
N LEU A 284 -15.58 15.94 4.17
CA LEU A 284 -17.05 15.93 4.10
C LEU A 284 -17.65 17.25 4.62
N SER A 285 -17.14 17.79 5.74
CA SER A 285 -17.63 19.05 6.29
C SER A 285 -17.38 20.26 5.39
N SER A 286 -16.29 20.24 4.61
CA SER A 286 -15.94 21.31 3.68
C SER A 286 -16.74 21.29 2.38
N ASN A 287 -17.32 20.13 2.01
CA ASN A 287 -18.03 19.94 0.75
C ASN A 287 -19.57 19.88 0.89
N ASN A 288 -20.13 20.06 2.10
CA ASN A 288 -21.55 19.86 2.38
C ASN A 288 -22.08 18.48 1.90
N ILE A 289 -21.27 17.43 2.06
CA ILE A 289 -21.60 16.03 1.69
C ILE A 289 -21.93 15.21 2.93
#